data_AF-A0A1H3X1X3-F1
#
_entry.id   AF-A0A1H3X1X3-F1
#
_cell.length_a   1.000
_cell.length_b   1.000
_cell.length_c   1.000
_cell.angle_alpha   90.00
_cell.angle_beta   90.00
_cell.angle_gamma   90.00
#
_symmetry.space_group_name_H-M   'P 1'
#
loop_
_entity.id
_entity.type
_entity.pdbx_description
1 polymer ?
#
loop_
_entity_poly.entity_id
_entity_poly.type
_entity_poly.pdbx_seq_one_letter_code
_entity_poly.pdbx_strand_id
1 'polypeptide(L)'
;MLGKLLRSGKVQPPPELPLVFSLASERQLRLHQHPETLRVWRFLSHHVRRYPQDLRAHTQRVLLAQHESLRSRLAGSLQDVFLALGQSGHLLREHLFHLVKDDLSRQDELFFQQWLETASESEAHQQWREGSVLSTGQEAAAVKLLTLERSQETAQYSNVMEEVFACLEYGQIDTARELLEAEVLAGNTDESIEQELVNIYQYTRSKDGLSNMIKQMQEAGREISALWLEKQQESEQW
;
A
#
# COMPACT_ATOMS: atom_id res chain seq x y z
N MET A 1 53.62 17.09 8.74
CA MET A 1 54.30 16.67 7.49
C MET A 1 53.47 15.61 6.76
N LEU A 2 52.34 15.99 6.14
CA LEU A 2 51.46 15.06 5.41
C LEU A 2 51.03 15.59 4.04
N GLY A 3 51.69 16.64 3.54
CA GLY A 3 51.35 17.27 2.25
C GLY A 3 52.23 16.84 1.06
N LYS A 4 53.15 15.88 1.25
CA LYS A 4 54.16 15.51 0.22
C LYS A 4 54.06 14.07 -0.31
N LEU A 5 53.04 13.29 0.05
CA LEU A 5 52.90 11.90 -0.41
C LEU A 5 51.90 11.67 -1.55
N LEU A 6 51.17 12.70 -2.00
CA LEU A 6 50.09 12.53 -2.99
C LEU A 6 50.35 13.23 -4.34
N ARG A 7 51.61 13.59 -4.65
CA ARG A 7 51.97 14.10 -5.98
C ARG A 7 53.32 13.58 -6.45
N SER A 8 53.30 12.38 -7.02
CA SER A 8 54.20 11.87 -8.05
C SER A 8 53.56 10.56 -8.52
N GLY A 9 52.99 10.47 -9.72
CA GLY A 9 53.82 10.39 -10.91
C GLY A 9 54.27 8.95 -11.18
N LYS A 10 53.32 7.99 -11.19
CA LYS A 10 53.32 6.72 -11.93
C LYS A 10 52.05 5.97 -11.54
N VAL A 11 51.11 5.82 -12.47
CA VAL A 11 50.01 4.87 -12.34
C VAL A 11 50.65 3.48 -12.33
N GLN A 12 50.96 2.96 -11.14
CA GLN A 12 51.23 1.53 -11.01
C GLN A 12 49.93 0.81 -11.33
N PRO A 13 49.91 -0.12 -12.30
CA PRO A 13 48.74 -0.97 -12.47
C PRO A 13 48.50 -1.68 -11.12
N PRO A 14 47.23 -1.81 -10.70
CA PRO A 14 46.90 -2.52 -9.48
C PRO A 14 47.49 -3.94 -9.53
N PRO A 15 47.95 -4.49 -8.39
CA PRO A 15 48.52 -5.82 -8.36
C PRO A 15 47.54 -6.83 -8.96
N GLU A 16 48.01 -7.59 -9.95
CA GLU A 16 47.24 -8.68 -10.58
C GLU A 16 47.06 -9.80 -9.55
N LEU A 17 45.97 -9.70 -8.79
CA LEU A 17 45.46 -10.84 -8.06
C LEU A 17 44.97 -11.86 -9.09
N PRO A 18 45.32 -13.15 -8.96
CA PRO A 18 44.77 -14.19 -9.81
C PRO A 18 43.27 -14.33 -9.51
N LEU A 19 42.45 -13.53 -10.19
CA LEU A 19 41.01 -13.62 -10.16
C LEU A 19 40.63 -14.96 -10.80
N VAL A 20 40.03 -15.85 -9.99
CA VAL A 20 39.60 -17.21 -10.39
C VAL A 20 38.69 -17.21 -11.61
N PHE A 21 38.04 -16.08 -11.90
CA PHE A 21 37.45 -15.76 -13.19
C PHE A 21 37.46 -14.24 -13.40
N SER A 22 37.83 -13.81 -14.60
CA SER A 22 37.65 -12.45 -15.07
C SER A 22 36.40 -12.43 -15.95
N LEU A 23 35.37 -11.70 -15.53
CA LEU A 23 34.33 -11.28 -16.46
C LEU A 23 34.90 -10.09 -17.22
N ALA A 24 35.30 -10.30 -18.47
CA ALA A 24 35.50 -9.18 -19.38
C ALA A 24 34.26 -8.29 -19.27
N SER A 25 34.43 -6.97 -19.20
CA SER A 25 33.35 -5.97 -19.21
C SER A 25 32.60 -5.94 -20.55
N GLU A 26 32.26 -7.12 -21.07
CA GLU A 26 31.41 -7.32 -22.21
C GLU A 26 30.00 -6.91 -21.78
N ARG A 27 29.61 -5.70 -22.20
CA ARG A 27 28.21 -5.24 -22.18
C ARG A 27 27.31 -6.03 -23.14
N GLN A 28 27.82 -7.13 -23.68
CA GLN A 28 27.15 -7.99 -24.62
C GLN A 28 26.71 -9.24 -23.88
N LEU A 29 25.40 -9.47 -23.90
CA LEU A 29 24.85 -10.80 -23.72
C LEU A 29 25.63 -11.73 -24.67
N ARG A 30 26.37 -12.70 -24.14
CA ARG A 30 26.98 -13.79 -24.93
C ARG A 30 25.91 -14.72 -25.50
N LEU A 31 24.92 -14.15 -26.17
CA LEU A 31 24.00 -14.83 -27.07
C LEU A 31 24.78 -14.93 -28.38
N HIS A 32 25.72 -15.87 -28.44
CA HIS A 32 26.40 -16.19 -29.69
C HIS A 32 25.32 -16.57 -30.70
N GLN A 33 24.97 -15.63 -31.58
CA GLN A 33 24.21 -15.86 -32.80
C GLN A 33 22.93 -16.69 -32.62
N HIS A 34 22.01 -16.26 -31.75
CA HIS A 34 20.66 -16.82 -31.80
C HIS A 34 19.91 -16.17 -32.98
N PRO A 35 19.50 -16.93 -34.01
CA PRO A 35 18.80 -16.38 -35.18
C PRO A 35 17.40 -15.82 -34.82
N GLU A 36 16.94 -16.00 -33.58
CA GLU A 36 15.59 -15.65 -33.16
C GLU A 36 15.59 -14.83 -31.85
N THR A 37 16.11 -13.60 -31.93
CA THR A 37 16.13 -12.60 -30.84
C THR A 37 14.77 -12.48 -30.12
N LEU A 38 13.67 -12.55 -30.87
CA LEU A 38 12.31 -12.52 -30.32
C LEU A 38 11.99 -13.70 -29.41
N ARG A 39 12.46 -14.92 -29.73
CA ARG A 39 12.21 -16.09 -28.87
C ARG A 39 12.96 -15.98 -27.55
N VAL A 40 14.21 -15.52 -27.59
CA VAL A 40 15.00 -15.26 -26.38
C VAL A 40 14.33 -14.19 -25.53
N TRP A 41 13.87 -13.10 -26.15
CA TRP A 41 13.14 -12.04 -25.45
C TRP A 41 11.86 -12.58 -24.78
N ARG A 42 11.05 -13.37 -25.49
CA ARG A 42 9.84 -14.01 -24.93
C ARG A 42 10.16 -14.93 -23.76
N PHE A 43 11.21 -15.74 -23.86
CA PHE A 43 11.66 -16.60 -22.77
C PHE A 43 12.01 -15.76 -21.52
N LEU A 44 12.80 -14.69 -21.69
CA LEU A 44 13.14 -13.78 -20.60
C LEU A 44 11.89 -13.08 -20.04
N SER A 45 10.93 -12.70 -20.86
CA SER A 45 9.66 -12.11 -20.43
C SER A 45 8.85 -13.07 -19.55
N HIS A 46 8.77 -14.35 -19.92
CA HIS A 46 8.12 -15.36 -19.07
C HIS A 46 8.87 -15.58 -17.75
N HIS A 47 10.21 -15.58 -17.81
CA HIS A 47 11.04 -15.72 -16.60
C HIS A 47 10.85 -14.54 -15.65
N VAL A 48 10.91 -13.30 -16.15
CA VAL A 48 10.67 -12.08 -15.35
C VAL A 48 9.27 -12.07 -14.74
N ARG A 49 8.24 -12.49 -15.50
CA ARG A 49 6.88 -12.57 -14.96
C ARG A 49 6.77 -13.55 -13.79
N ARG A 50 7.55 -14.64 -13.82
CA ARG A 50 7.57 -15.65 -12.75
C ARG A 50 8.49 -15.27 -11.59
N TYR A 51 9.59 -14.60 -11.89
CA TYR A 51 10.65 -14.20 -10.96
C TYR A 51 10.96 -12.71 -11.12
N PRO A 52 10.07 -11.82 -10.65
CA PRO A 52 10.18 -10.38 -10.89
C PRO A 52 11.41 -9.74 -10.23
N GLN A 53 12.03 -10.41 -9.28
CA GLN A 53 13.24 -9.93 -8.59
C GLN A 53 14.55 -10.38 -9.25
N ASP A 54 14.48 -11.13 -10.36
CA ASP A 54 15.68 -11.53 -11.12
C ASP A 54 16.20 -10.36 -11.99
N LEU A 55 17.02 -9.51 -11.37
CA LEU A 55 17.60 -8.33 -12.02
C LEU A 55 18.49 -8.68 -13.22
N ARG A 56 19.08 -9.87 -13.23
CA ARG A 56 19.89 -10.32 -14.37
C ARG A 56 18.98 -10.53 -15.57
N ALA A 57 17.87 -11.24 -15.41
CA ALA A 57 16.93 -11.48 -16.51
C ALA A 57 16.33 -10.17 -17.05
N HIS A 58 16.02 -9.21 -16.17
CA HIS A 58 15.59 -7.87 -16.56
C HIS A 58 16.62 -7.12 -17.39
N THR A 59 17.87 -7.06 -16.90
CA THR A 59 18.98 -6.39 -17.59
C THR A 59 19.22 -7.01 -18.96
N GLN A 60 19.22 -8.34 -19.03
CA GLN A 60 19.34 -9.08 -20.28
C GLN A 60 18.23 -8.72 -21.26
N ARG A 61 16.99 -8.58 -20.78
CA ARG A 61 15.85 -8.23 -21.61
C ARG A 61 15.94 -6.81 -22.18
N VAL A 62 16.40 -5.84 -21.37
CA VAL A 62 16.67 -4.47 -21.80
C VAL A 62 17.74 -4.43 -22.88
N LEU A 63 18.90 -5.06 -22.65
CA LEU A 63 20.00 -5.11 -23.62
C LEU A 63 19.57 -5.78 -24.93
N LEU A 64 18.81 -6.87 -24.84
CA LEU A 64 18.30 -7.58 -26.01
C LEU A 64 17.31 -6.72 -26.82
N ALA A 65 16.54 -5.85 -26.15
CA ALA A 65 15.58 -4.97 -26.79
C ALA A 65 16.22 -3.79 -27.56
N GLN A 66 17.53 -3.56 -27.44
CA GLN A 66 18.24 -2.57 -28.26
C GLN A 66 18.38 -3.00 -29.74
N HIS A 67 18.27 -4.31 -30.01
CA HIS A 67 18.21 -4.83 -31.38
C HIS A 67 17.01 -4.24 -32.13
N GLU A 68 17.21 -3.85 -33.38
CA GLU A 68 16.20 -3.17 -34.21
C GLU A 68 14.85 -3.92 -34.24
N SER A 69 14.87 -5.25 -34.39
CA SER A 69 13.65 -6.10 -34.37
C SER A 69 12.82 -6.06 -33.09
N LEU A 70 13.39 -5.57 -31.98
CA LEU A 70 12.78 -5.52 -30.66
C LEU A 70 12.69 -4.10 -30.10
N ARG A 71 13.07 -3.08 -30.87
CA ARG A 71 13.17 -1.69 -30.40
C ARG A 71 11.86 -1.16 -29.81
N SER A 72 10.71 -1.56 -30.38
CA SER A 72 9.39 -1.21 -29.83
C SER A 72 9.16 -1.70 -28.39
N ARG A 73 9.87 -2.74 -27.96
CA ARG A 73 9.74 -3.39 -26.63
C ARG A 73 10.74 -2.88 -25.60
N LEU A 74 11.62 -1.97 -25.99
CA LEU A 74 12.70 -1.47 -25.14
C LEU A 74 12.13 -0.70 -23.95
N ALA A 75 11.21 0.22 -24.20
CA ALA A 75 10.60 1.03 -23.15
C ALA A 75 9.86 0.18 -22.11
N GLY A 76 9.06 -0.81 -22.54
CA GLY A 76 8.41 -1.72 -21.60
C GLY A 76 9.36 -2.66 -20.87
N SER A 77 10.47 -3.06 -21.49
CA SER A 77 11.51 -3.85 -20.81
C SER A 77 12.22 -3.02 -19.73
N LEU A 78 12.44 -1.73 -19.98
CA LEU A 78 13.00 -0.80 -18.99
C LEU A 78 11.99 -0.50 -17.87
N GLN A 79 10.70 -0.36 -18.19
CA GLN A 79 9.64 -0.16 -17.22
C GLN A 79 9.59 -1.29 -16.18
N ASP A 80 9.75 -2.54 -16.61
CA ASP A 80 9.73 -3.67 -15.69
C ASP A 80 10.90 -3.66 -14.68
N VAL A 81 12.07 -3.16 -15.08
CA VAL A 81 13.20 -2.93 -14.15
C VAL A 81 12.81 -1.89 -13.09
N PHE A 82 12.20 -0.78 -13.53
CA PHE A 82 11.80 0.30 -12.63
C PHE A 82 10.75 -0.18 -11.63
N LEU A 83 9.77 -0.96 -12.09
CA LEU A 83 8.75 -1.56 -11.24
C LEU A 83 9.33 -2.58 -10.26
N ALA A 84 10.22 -3.47 -10.72
CA ALA A 84 10.82 -4.50 -9.87
C ALA A 84 11.68 -3.92 -8.75
N LEU A 85 12.43 -2.86 -9.04
CA LEU A 85 13.33 -2.20 -8.09
C LEU A 85 12.60 -1.24 -7.14
N GLY A 86 11.46 -0.69 -7.56
CA GLY A 86 10.77 0.36 -6.83
C GLY A 86 11.74 1.46 -6.40
N GLN A 87 11.78 1.76 -5.10
CA GLN A 87 12.68 2.77 -4.54
C GLN A 87 14.12 2.28 -4.28
N SER A 88 14.36 0.97 -4.23
CA SER A 88 15.61 0.38 -3.71
C SER A 88 16.73 0.24 -4.74
N GLY A 89 16.58 0.77 -5.96
CA GLY A 89 17.49 0.51 -7.07
C GLY A 89 17.84 1.71 -7.94
N HIS A 90 17.89 2.92 -7.37
CA HIS A 90 18.14 4.17 -8.13
C HIS A 90 19.34 4.07 -9.09
N LEU A 91 20.52 3.66 -8.61
CA LEU A 91 21.73 3.58 -9.43
C LEU A 91 21.59 2.63 -10.64
N LEU A 92 20.91 1.50 -10.45
CA LEU A 92 20.69 0.53 -11.54
C LEU A 92 19.68 1.07 -12.56
N ARG A 93 18.60 1.70 -12.09
CA ARG A 93 17.60 2.37 -12.94
C ARG A 93 18.25 3.46 -13.79
N GLU A 94 19.03 4.32 -13.15
CA GLU A 94 19.76 5.41 -13.80
C GLU A 94 20.78 4.87 -14.81
N HIS A 95 21.54 3.85 -14.44
CA HIS A 95 22.53 3.24 -15.33
C HIS A 95 21.89 2.64 -16.58
N LEU A 96 20.84 1.83 -16.42
CA LEU A 96 20.16 1.20 -17.56
C LEU A 96 19.43 2.21 -18.43
N PHE A 97 18.83 3.25 -17.84
CA PHE A 97 18.24 4.36 -18.59
C PHE A 97 19.28 5.05 -19.46
N HIS A 98 20.42 5.47 -18.90
CA HIS A 98 21.49 6.12 -19.65
C HIS A 98 22.09 5.24 -20.76
N LEU A 99 22.07 3.92 -20.58
CA LEU A 99 22.58 2.99 -21.57
C LEU A 99 21.69 2.90 -22.82
N VAL A 100 20.38 3.10 -22.67
CA VAL A 100 19.40 2.86 -23.74
C VAL A 100 18.63 4.10 -24.18
N LYS A 101 18.85 5.25 -23.53
CA LYS A 101 18.09 6.50 -23.78
C LYS A 101 18.09 6.94 -25.24
N ASP A 102 19.19 6.75 -25.96
CA ASP A 102 19.32 7.19 -27.36
C ASP A 102 18.51 6.30 -28.32
N ASP A 103 18.10 5.11 -27.87
CA ASP A 103 17.23 4.17 -28.59
C ASP A 103 15.74 4.33 -28.23
N LEU A 104 15.41 5.18 -27.24
CA LEU A 104 14.05 5.46 -26.81
C LEU A 104 13.41 6.58 -27.64
N SER A 105 12.07 6.63 -27.65
CA SER A 105 11.38 7.82 -28.15
C SER A 105 11.57 9.00 -27.20
N ARG A 106 11.45 10.23 -27.71
CA ARG A 106 11.46 11.46 -26.89
C ARG A 106 10.47 11.40 -25.72
N GLN A 107 9.30 10.79 -25.94
CA GLN A 107 8.25 10.67 -24.92
C GLN A 107 8.64 9.65 -23.84
N ASP A 108 9.22 8.51 -24.22
CA ASP A 108 9.73 7.51 -23.28
C ASP A 108 10.89 8.07 -22.45
N GLU A 109 11.81 8.79 -23.10
CA GLU A 109 12.97 9.41 -22.44
C GLU A 109 12.53 10.36 -21.32
N LEU A 110 11.65 11.30 -21.65
CA LEU A 110 11.12 12.26 -20.67
C LEU A 110 10.40 11.56 -19.51
N PHE A 111 9.63 10.51 -19.80
CA PHE A 111 8.94 9.74 -18.77
C PHE A 111 9.90 9.08 -17.78
N PHE A 112 10.93 8.37 -18.27
CA PHE A 112 11.88 7.70 -17.40
C PHE A 112 12.77 8.68 -16.65
N GLN A 113 13.11 9.82 -17.27
CA GLN A 113 13.80 10.90 -16.59
C GLN A 113 12.95 11.43 -15.41
N GLN A 114 11.67 11.70 -15.64
CA GLN A 114 10.77 12.18 -14.60
C GLN A 114 10.61 11.16 -13.46
N TRP A 115 10.57 9.87 -13.78
CA TRP A 115 10.49 8.79 -12.78
C TRP A 115 11.79 8.64 -11.98
N LEU A 116 12.97 8.93 -12.56
CA LEU A 116 14.23 8.97 -11.79
C LEU A 116 14.26 10.16 -10.82
N GLU A 117 13.77 11.32 -11.25
CA GLU A 117 13.74 12.55 -10.46
C GLU A 117 12.68 12.51 -9.34
N THR A 118 11.56 11.79 -9.58
CA THR A 118 10.42 11.74 -8.65
C THR A 118 10.50 10.48 -7.78
N ALA A 119 10.81 10.65 -6.49
CA ALA A 119 10.86 9.54 -5.53
C ALA A 119 9.49 8.92 -5.20
N SER A 120 8.37 9.50 -5.66
CA SER A 120 7.02 9.05 -5.29
C SER A 120 6.40 8.14 -6.36
N GLU A 121 5.67 7.12 -5.92
CA GLU A 121 4.84 6.24 -6.75
C GLU A 121 3.63 7.02 -7.30
N SER A 122 3.88 7.91 -8.25
CA SER A 122 2.81 8.60 -8.97
C SER A 122 2.01 7.60 -9.80
N GLU A 123 0.67 7.70 -9.77
CA GLU A 123 -0.24 6.95 -10.66
C GLU A 123 0.16 7.13 -12.15
N ALA A 124 0.85 8.24 -12.48
CA ALA A 124 1.42 8.47 -13.81
C ALA A 124 2.46 7.41 -14.24
N HIS A 125 3.14 6.76 -13.30
CA HIS A 125 4.13 5.71 -13.59
C HIS A 125 3.49 4.36 -13.98
N GLN A 126 2.16 4.26 -13.91
CA GLN A 126 1.41 3.04 -14.24
C GLN A 126 1.05 2.92 -15.73
N GLN A 127 1.36 3.92 -16.55
CA GLN A 127 1.13 3.84 -17.99
C GLN A 127 1.93 2.68 -18.59
N TRP A 128 1.21 1.70 -19.15
CA TRP A 128 1.78 0.53 -19.82
C TRP A 128 2.55 0.95 -21.07
N ARG A 129 3.75 0.38 -21.23
CA ARG A 129 4.56 0.50 -22.45
C ARG A 129 4.72 -0.85 -23.11
N GLU A 130 4.75 -0.86 -24.44
CA GLU A 130 4.89 -2.09 -25.21
C GLU A 130 6.10 -2.89 -24.73
N GLY A 131 5.88 -4.17 -24.49
CA GLY A 131 6.90 -5.09 -24.01
C GLY A 131 6.99 -5.20 -22.49
N SER A 132 6.30 -4.36 -21.71
CA SER A 132 6.21 -4.51 -20.24
C SER A 132 5.37 -5.74 -19.88
N VAL A 133 5.81 -6.50 -18.87
CA VAL A 133 5.08 -7.67 -18.36
C VAL A 133 4.75 -7.58 -16.87
N LEU A 134 5.23 -6.55 -16.16
CA LEU A 134 4.93 -6.32 -14.75
C LEU A 134 3.93 -5.17 -14.52
N SER A 135 3.65 -4.35 -15.54
CA SER A 135 2.64 -3.30 -15.45
C SER A 135 1.21 -3.86 -15.63
N THR A 136 0.22 -3.09 -15.18
CA THR A 136 -1.21 -3.46 -15.13
C THR A 136 -1.91 -3.49 -16.49
N GLY A 137 -1.20 -3.17 -17.58
CA GLY A 137 -1.77 -3.10 -18.93
C GLY A 137 -2.61 -1.85 -19.21
N GLN A 138 -2.62 -0.87 -18.29
CA GLN A 138 -3.37 0.37 -18.44
C GLN A 138 -2.61 1.35 -19.35
N GLU A 139 -3.16 1.70 -20.51
CA GLU A 139 -2.51 2.64 -21.45
C GLU A 139 -2.54 4.10 -21.00
N ALA A 140 -3.36 4.43 -19.99
CA ALA A 140 -3.49 5.75 -19.41
C ALA A 140 -3.71 5.66 -17.90
N ALA A 141 -3.38 6.74 -17.19
CA ALA A 141 -3.67 6.85 -15.76
C ALA A 141 -5.16 6.69 -15.51
N ALA A 142 -5.52 5.92 -14.48
CA ALA A 142 -6.90 5.69 -14.12
C ALA A 142 -7.59 7.02 -13.77
N VAL A 143 -8.65 7.36 -14.50
CA VAL A 143 -9.49 8.50 -14.15
C VAL A 143 -10.41 8.06 -13.01
N LYS A 144 -10.33 8.75 -11.86
CA LYS A 144 -11.30 8.54 -10.77
C LYS A 144 -12.67 9.01 -11.24
N LEU A 145 -13.52 8.07 -11.64
CA LEU A 145 -14.89 8.35 -12.09
C LEU A 145 -15.87 8.56 -10.93
N LEU A 146 -15.57 7.96 -9.78
CA LEU A 146 -16.39 8.04 -8.59
C LEU A 146 -15.49 8.38 -7.40
N THR A 147 -15.77 9.50 -6.77
CA THR A 147 -15.26 9.81 -5.43
C THR A 147 -16.34 9.36 -4.46
N LEU A 148 -16.10 8.23 -3.79
CA LEU A 148 -17.02 7.77 -2.75
C LEU A 148 -16.84 8.69 -1.53
N GLU A 149 -17.61 9.77 -1.48
CA GLU A 149 -17.78 10.53 -0.25
C GLU A 149 -18.62 9.70 0.70
N ARG A 150 -17.96 8.86 1.50
CA ARG A 150 -18.55 8.48 2.78
C ARG A 150 -18.50 9.74 3.63
N SER A 151 -19.57 10.52 3.58
CA SER A 151 -19.93 11.41 4.67
C SER A 151 -20.17 10.54 5.90
N GLN A 152 -19.09 10.11 6.56
CA GLN A 152 -19.07 10.21 8.00
C GLN A 152 -19.03 11.71 8.30
N GLU A 153 -20.17 12.39 8.08
CA GLU A 153 -20.50 13.43 9.03
C GLU A 153 -20.50 12.69 10.36
N THR A 154 -19.43 12.82 11.13
CA THR A 154 -19.56 12.75 12.59
C THR A 154 -20.65 13.75 12.88
N ALA A 155 -21.90 13.28 12.94
CA ALA A 155 -23.02 14.10 13.29
C ALA A 155 -22.61 14.71 14.62
N GLN A 156 -22.40 16.02 14.62
CA GLN A 156 -22.02 16.76 15.80
C GLN A 156 -23.29 16.88 16.62
N TYR A 157 -23.67 15.78 17.26
CA TYR A 157 -24.77 15.75 18.20
C TYR A 157 -24.37 16.66 19.36
N SER A 158 -25.27 17.55 19.73
CA SER A 158 -25.02 18.49 20.83
C SER A 158 -25.14 17.79 22.18
N ASN A 159 -25.77 16.61 22.20
CA ASN A 159 -25.99 15.79 23.37
C ASN A 159 -26.02 14.29 22.98
N VAL A 160 -25.47 13.42 23.81
CA VAL A 160 -25.47 11.95 23.60
C VAL A 160 -26.88 11.40 23.47
N MET A 161 -27.87 12.00 24.13
CA MET A 161 -29.27 11.61 23.98
C MET A 161 -29.81 11.83 22.55
N GLU A 162 -29.37 12.87 21.83
CA GLU A 162 -29.78 13.09 20.44
C GLU A 162 -29.20 12.01 19.51
N GLU A 163 -27.97 11.57 19.80
CA GLU A 163 -27.31 10.46 19.08
C GLU A 163 -28.03 9.14 19.33
N VAL A 164 -28.42 8.87 20.58
CA VAL A 164 -29.19 7.68 20.96
C VAL A 164 -30.54 7.66 20.26
N PHE A 165 -31.27 8.79 20.23
CA PHE A 165 -32.55 8.86 19.51
C PHE A 165 -32.39 8.62 18.01
N ALA A 166 -31.36 9.21 17.39
CA ALA A 166 -31.05 8.94 15.99
C ALA A 166 -30.74 7.45 15.75
N CYS A 167 -29.92 6.83 16.61
CA CYS A 167 -29.64 5.39 16.53
C CYS A 167 -30.92 4.55 16.64
N LEU A 168 -31.85 4.90 17.54
CA LEU A 168 -33.13 4.21 17.66
C LEU A 168 -34.02 4.41 16.43
N GLU A 169 -34.09 5.61 15.86
CA GLU A 169 -34.84 5.91 14.64
C GLU A 169 -34.33 5.10 13.42
N TYR A 170 -33.01 4.90 13.34
CA TYR A 170 -32.38 4.08 12.30
C TYR A 170 -32.28 2.58 12.64
N GLY A 171 -32.88 2.13 13.74
CA GLY A 171 -32.91 0.72 14.16
C GLY A 171 -31.57 0.17 14.64
N GLN A 172 -30.61 1.03 14.96
CA GLN A 172 -29.29 0.68 15.49
C GLN A 172 -29.33 0.51 17.02
N ILE A 173 -30.07 -0.49 17.48
CA ILE A 173 -30.33 -0.73 18.91
C ILE A 173 -29.04 -1.08 19.67
N ASP A 174 -28.12 -1.83 19.07
CA ASP A 174 -26.85 -2.19 19.69
C ASP A 174 -25.94 -0.96 19.89
N THR A 175 -25.85 -0.08 18.89
CA THR A 175 -25.08 1.16 18.98
C THR A 175 -25.65 2.12 20.03
N ALA A 176 -26.98 2.25 20.08
CA ALA A 176 -27.66 3.06 21.10
C ALA A 176 -27.39 2.52 22.51
N ARG A 177 -27.42 1.19 22.70
CA ARG A 177 -27.09 0.55 23.97
C ARG A 177 -25.64 0.83 24.39
N GLU A 178 -24.68 0.63 23.50
CA GLU A 178 -23.25 0.83 23.80
C GLU A 178 -22.95 2.29 24.18
N LEU A 179 -23.57 3.26 23.50
CA LEU A 179 -23.44 4.68 23.82
C LEU A 179 -24.00 5.01 25.21
N LEU A 180 -25.19 4.50 25.55
CA LEU A 180 -25.79 4.69 26.87
C LEU A 180 -24.99 3.99 27.97
N GLU A 181 -24.50 2.77 27.74
CA GLU A 181 -23.64 2.05 28.68
C GLU A 181 -22.34 2.84 28.93
N ALA A 182 -21.73 3.40 27.89
CA ALA A 182 -20.53 4.22 28.01
C ALA A 182 -20.76 5.49 28.86
N GLU A 183 -21.87 6.19 28.68
CA GLU A 183 -22.20 7.39 29.49
C GLU A 183 -22.52 7.04 30.96
N VAL A 184 -23.26 5.95 31.17
CA VAL A 184 -23.57 5.41 32.50
C VAL A 184 -22.32 4.89 33.20
N LEU A 185 -21.25 4.54 32.49
CA LEU A 185 -19.93 4.25 33.06
C LEU A 185 -19.05 5.50 33.20
N ALA A 186 -19.27 6.54 32.39
CA ALA A 186 -18.48 7.77 32.40
C ALA A 186 -18.82 8.71 33.57
N GLY A 187 -20.06 8.71 34.07
CA GLY A 187 -20.44 9.55 35.23
C GLY A 187 -21.62 10.47 34.97
N ASN A 188 -22.03 10.59 33.71
CA ASN A 188 -23.09 11.48 33.28
C ASN A 188 -24.44 10.76 33.35
N THR A 189 -24.79 10.29 34.54
CA THR A 189 -26.08 9.61 34.79
C THR A 189 -27.17 10.65 35.00
N ASP A 190 -27.85 11.02 33.92
CA ASP A 190 -29.17 11.64 33.99
C ASP A 190 -30.24 10.55 34.12
N GLU A 191 -31.32 10.83 34.85
CA GLU A 191 -32.47 9.92 35.05
C GLU A 191 -33.09 9.46 33.71
N SER A 192 -32.98 10.29 32.66
CA SER A 192 -33.40 9.96 31.30
C SER A 192 -32.56 8.88 30.63
N ILE A 193 -31.24 8.86 30.86
CA ILE A 193 -30.30 7.88 30.29
C ILE A 193 -30.55 6.50 30.90
N GLU A 194 -30.77 6.45 32.23
CA GLU A 194 -31.10 5.21 32.93
C GLU A 194 -32.43 4.63 32.44
N GLN A 195 -33.45 5.48 32.27
CA GLN A 195 -34.76 5.06 31.80
C GLN A 195 -34.71 4.48 30.38
N GLU A 196 -33.99 5.13 29.45
CA GLU A 196 -33.88 4.64 28.08
C GLU A 196 -33.05 3.37 27.96
N LEU A 197 -31.96 3.25 28.72
CA LEU A 197 -31.15 2.02 28.74
C LEU A 197 -31.96 0.83 29.29
N VAL A 198 -32.73 1.04 30.35
CA VAL A 198 -33.63 0.05 30.91
C VAL A 198 -34.73 -0.31 29.90
N ASN A 199 -35.34 0.66 29.22
CA ASN A 199 -36.32 0.41 28.16
C ASN A 199 -35.72 -0.46 27.04
N ILE A 200 -34.51 -0.15 26.59
CA ILE A 200 -33.80 -0.93 25.56
C ILE A 200 -33.57 -2.38 26.04
N TYR A 201 -33.18 -2.61 27.30
CA TYR A 201 -33.05 -3.97 27.85
C TYR A 201 -34.40 -4.71 27.93
N GLN A 202 -35.50 -4.01 28.23
CA GLN A 202 -36.85 -4.60 28.22
C GLN A 202 -37.26 -5.03 26.81
N TYR A 203 -37.11 -4.13 25.83
CA TYR A 203 -37.48 -4.41 24.44
C TYR A 203 -36.62 -5.51 23.82
N THR A 204 -35.32 -5.56 24.14
CA THR A 204 -34.41 -6.60 23.65
C THR A 204 -34.47 -7.89 24.46
N ARG A 205 -35.24 -7.93 25.57
CA ARG A 205 -35.33 -9.06 26.53
C ARG A 205 -33.96 -9.60 26.97
N SER A 206 -32.95 -8.73 27.04
CA SER A 206 -31.59 -9.13 27.37
C SER A 206 -31.37 -9.12 28.89
N LYS A 207 -31.75 -10.23 29.54
CA LYS A 207 -31.55 -10.42 30.99
C LYS A 207 -30.07 -10.44 31.37
N ASP A 208 -29.25 -11.07 30.54
CA ASP A 208 -27.81 -11.18 30.76
C ASP A 208 -27.14 -9.81 30.69
N GLY A 209 -27.53 -8.97 29.73
CA GLY A 209 -27.03 -7.60 29.58
C GLY A 209 -27.35 -6.73 30.80
N LEU A 210 -28.60 -6.76 31.27
CA LEU A 210 -29.02 -6.02 32.46
C LEU A 210 -28.28 -6.49 33.72
N SER A 211 -28.07 -7.79 33.90
CA SER A 211 -27.35 -8.33 35.05
C SER A 211 -25.85 -7.97 35.06
N ASN A 212 -25.23 -7.91 33.88
CA ASN A 212 -23.83 -7.53 33.73
C ASN A 212 -23.65 -6.03 33.96
N MET A 213 -24.59 -5.21 33.48
CA MET A 213 -24.54 -3.76 33.70
C MET A 213 -24.74 -3.39 35.18
N ILE A 214 -25.67 -4.05 35.89
CA ILE A 214 -25.85 -3.86 37.34
C ILE A 214 -24.56 -4.21 38.10
N LYS A 215 -23.88 -5.30 37.71
CA LYS A 215 -22.57 -5.65 38.30
C LYS A 215 -21.52 -4.59 38.00
N GLN A 216 -21.44 -4.10 36.77
CA GLN A 216 -20.49 -3.05 36.39
C GLN A 216 -20.77 -1.73 37.14
N MET A 217 -22.03 -1.37 37.37
CA MET A 217 -22.40 -0.21 38.19
C MET A 217 -22.08 -0.39 39.67
N GLN A 218 -22.24 -1.61 40.21
CA GLN A 218 -21.82 -1.97 41.58
C GLN A 218 -20.30 -1.92 41.75
N GLU A 219 -19.56 -2.46 40.79
CA GLU A 219 -18.08 -2.45 40.78
C GLU A 219 -17.53 -1.02 40.61
N ALA A 220 -18.24 -0.16 39.87
CA ALA A 220 -17.94 1.27 39.76
C ALA A 220 -18.36 2.09 40.99
N GLY A 221 -18.97 1.47 42.02
CA GLY A 221 -19.33 2.10 43.28
C GLY A 221 -20.46 3.14 43.16
N ARG A 222 -21.34 3.02 42.17
CA ARG A 222 -22.43 3.98 41.89
C ARG A 222 -23.71 3.58 42.62
N GLU A 223 -24.49 4.59 43.03
CA GLU A 223 -25.80 4.37 43.64
C GLU A 223 -26.75 3.77 42.60
N ILE A 224 -27.21 2.55 42.87
CA ILE A 224 -28.17 1.86 42.00
C ILE A 224 -29.52 2.52 42.23
N SER A 225 -30.00 3.26 41.24
CA SER A 225 -31.33 3.87 41.27
C SER A 225 -32.43 2.80 41.45
N ALA A 226 -33.53 3.16 42.11
CA ALA A 226 -34.64 2.26 42.42
C ALA A 226 -35.22 1.58 41.17
N LEU A 227 -35.11 2.23 40.00
CA LEU A 227 -35.54 1.73 38.70
C LEU A 227 -34.81 0.44 38.28
N TRP A 228 -33.52 0.30 38.58
CA TRP A 228 -32.75 -0.90 38.25
C TRP A 228 -33.13 -2.10 39.12
N LEU A 229 -33.44 -1.86 40.40
CA LEU A 229 -33.83 -2.90 41.35
C LEU A 229 -35.25 -3.42 41.07
N GLU A 230 -36.18 -2.53 40.75
CA GLU A 230 -37.55 -2.89 40.36
C GLU A 230 -37.56 -3.71 39.05
N LYS A 231 -36.76 -3.31 38.06
CA LYS A 231 -36.69 -4.01 36.78
C LYS A 231 -35.85 -5.28 36.82
N GLN A 232 -34.90 -5.41 37.73
CA GLN A 232 -34.26 -6.70 38.01
C GLN A 232 -35.30 -7.72 38.50
N GLN A 233 -36.19 -7.32 39.42
CA GLN A 233 -37.26 -8.19 39.92
C GLN A 233 -38.31 -8.51 38.83
N GLU A 234 -38.68 -7.55 37.98
CA GLU A 234 -39.59 -7.82 36.85
C GLU A 234 -38.94 -8.69 35.76
N SER A 235 -37.63 -8.59 35.55
CA SER A 235 -36.91 -9.41 34.57
C SER A 235 -36.92 -10.90 34.92
N GLU A 236 -37.17 -11.27 36.18
CA GLU A 236 -37.38 -12.67 36.57
C GLU A 236 -38.71 -13.24 36.03
N GLN A 237 -39.66 -12.39 35.64
CA GLN A 237 -41.00 -12.78 35.15
C GLN A 237 -41.16 -12.74 33.62
N TRP A 238 -40.16 -12.30 32.85
CA TRP A 238 -40.20 -12.22 31.38
C TRP A 238 -39.59 -13.42 30.67
#